data_AF-A0A7S3ISV5-F1
#
_entry.id   AF-A0A7S3ISV5-F1
#
_cell.length_a   1.000
_cell.length_b   1.000
_cell.length_c   1.000
_cell.angle_alpha   90.00
_cell.angle_beta   90.00
_cell.angle_gamma   90.00
#
_symmetry.space_group_name_H-M   'P 1'
#
loop_
_entity.id
_entity.type
_entity.pdbx_description
1 polymer ?
#
loop_
_entity_poly.entity_id
_entity_poly.type
_entity_poly.pdbx_seq_one_letter_code
_entity_poly.pdbx_strand_id
1 'polypeptide(L)'
;KTPNELLVDLVAENIVKKVPAAALSQFIGEFNYIHSMLDDLKSTPFDTSMALIRQLVTEYIIFPLGSELVRNRFPENVRSFLFYGPPGTGKSLVMRACVAETNSILFDLSPINIRKKYGSKKGEEQMIASVMVAAKEFQ
;
A
#
# COMPACT_ATOMS: atom_id res chain seq x y z
N LYS A 1 -8.73 5.59 25.26
CA LYS A 1 -8.58 6.72 24.31
C LYS A 1 -9.57 6.51 23.20
N THR A 2 -10.29 7.55 22.80
CA THR A 2 -11.18 7.44 21.62
C THR A 2 -10.33 7.25 20.36
N PRO A 3 -10.84 6.59 19.30
CA PRO A 3 -10.09 6.39 18.05
C PRO A 3 -9.58 7.70 17.42
N ASN A 4 -10.34 8.78 17.57
CA ASN A 4 -9.99 10.11 17.08
C ASN A 4 -8.78 10.72 17.83
N GLU A 5 -8.74 10.58 19.16
CA GLU A 5 -7.58 11.01 19.96
C GLU A 5 -6.32 10.23 19.58
N LEU A 6 -6.46 8.92 19.34
CA LEU A 6 -5.34 8.09 18.88
C LEU A 6 -4.81 8.58 17.54
N LEU A 7 -5.68 8.97 16.60
CA LEU A 7 -5.25 9.50 15.33
C LEU A 7 -4.50 10.83 15.47
N VAL A 8 -4.96 11.73 16.34
CA VAL A 8 -4.26 12.99 16.63
C VAL A 8 -2.87 12.74 17.22
N ASP A 9 -2.75 11.80 18.16
CA ASP A 9 -1.47 11.37 18.71
C ASP A 9 -0.54 10.83 17.61
N LEU A 10 -1.06 9.99 16.71
CA LEU A 10 -0.28 9.40 15.60
C LEU A 10 0.15 10.44 14.55
N VAL A 11 -0.63 11.50 14.36
CA VAL A 11 -0.26 12.65 13.51
C VAL A 11 0.87 13.45 14.17
N ALA A 12 0.76 13.73 15.47
CA ALA A 12 1.81 14.45 16.22
C ALA A 12 3.14 13.68 16.18
N GLU A 13 3.09 12.36 16.29
CA GLU A 13 4.23 11.45 16.20
C GLU A 13 4.75 11.25 14.77
N ASN A 14 4.21 11.94 13.75
CA ASN A 14 4.59 11.76 12.35
C ASN A 14 4.52 10.30 11.88
N ILE A 15 3.60 9.50 12.42
CA ILE A 15 3.31 8.15 11.91
C ILE A 15 2.34 8.26 10.75
N VAL A 16 1.30 9.09 10.92
CA VAL A 16 0.42 9.48 9.83
C VAL A 16 1.08 10.60 9.05
N LYS A 17 1.40 10.36 7.78
CA LYS A 17 2.09 11.34 6.92
C LYS A 17 1.28 11.61 5.66
N LYS A 18 1.23 12.89 5.27
CA LYS A 18 0.81 13.26 3.92
C LYS A 18 1.98 13.03 2.96
N VAL A 19 1.76 12.21 1.95
CA VAL A 19 2.73 12.01 0.86
C VAL A 19 2.44 12.96 -0.28
N PRO A 20 3.46 13.35 -1.07
CA PRO A 20 3.21 14.18 -2.23
C PRO A 20 2.42 13.38 -3.25
N ALA A 21 1.35 13.99 -3.76
CA ALA A 21 0.46 13.36 -4.73
C ALA A 21 1.26 12.85 -5.95
N ALA A 22 0.92 11.65 -6.38
CA ALA A 22 1.45 11.03 -7.58
C ALA A 22 0.25 10.41 -8.32
N ALA A 23 0.32 10.39 -9.64
CA ALA A 23 -0.72 9.74 -10.44
C ALA A 23 -0.23 8.35 -10.86
N LEU A 24 -1.14 7.38 -10.98
CA LEU A 24 -0.77 6.04 -11.41
C LEU A 24 -0.22 6.03 -12.86
N SER A 25 -0.60 7.02 -13.67
CA SER A 25 -0.05 7.27 -15.00
C SER A 25 1.46 7.56 -15.02
N GLN A 26 2.04 8.00 -13.90
CA GLN A 26 3.48 8.21 -13.76
C GLN A 26 4.26 6.90 -13.62
N PHE A 27 3.58 5.78 -13.36
CA PHE A 27 4.19 4.46 -13.36
C PHE A 27 4.32 3.94 -14.81
N ILE A 28 5.42 4.34 -15.45
CA ILE A 28 5.69 4.08 -16.86
C ILE A 28 6.02 2.60 -17.07
N GLY A 29 5.39 2.01 -18.09
CA GLY A 29 5.72 0.68 -18.56
C GLY A 29 4.59 0.06 -19.38
N GLU A 30 4.99 -0.75 -20.33
CA GLU A 30 4.14 -1.39 -21.33
C GLU A 30 3.95 -2.88 -21.03
N PHE A 31 3.00 -3.48 -21.74
CA PHE A 31 2.83 -4.93 -21.76
C PHE A 31 3.97 -5.59 -22.54
N ASN A 32 4.54 -6.64 -21.97
CA ASN A 32 5.56 -7.42 -22.64
C ASN A 32 4.92 -8.54 -23.47
N TYR A 33 4.29 -8.18 -24.59
CA TYR A 33 3.49 -9.10 -25.41
C TYR A 33 4.29 -10.26 -25.97
N ILE A 34 5.52 -10.00 -26.41
CA ILE A 34 6.38 -11.03 -27.03
C ILE A 34 6.74 -12.09 -25.99
N HIS A 35 7.16 -11.67 -24.80
CA HIS A 35 7.48 -12.60 -23.72
C HIS A 35 6.25 -13.41 -23.29
N SER A 36 5.10 -12.74 -23.10
CA SER A 36 3.85 -13.42 -22.76
C SER A 36 3.36 -14.43 -23.81
N MET A 37 3.74 -14.29 -25.09
CA MET A 37 3.41 -15.26 -26.14
C MET A 37 4.40 -16.43 -26.21
N LEU A 38 5.64 -16.21 -25.77
CA LEU A 38 6.72 -17.21 -25.80
C LEU A 38 6.87 -17.97 -24.48
N ASP A 39 6.17 -17.53 -23.42
CA ASP A 39 6.22 -18.15 -22.10
C ASP A 39 5.60 -19.55 -22.11
N ASP A 40 6.44 -20.54 -21.83
CA ASP A 40 6.00 -21.88 -21.48
C ASP A 40 5.40 -21.86 -20.07
N LEU A 41 4.06 -21.82 -19.99
CA LEU A 41 3.25 -21.82 -18.75
C LEU A 41 3.63 -22.89 -17.70
N LYS A 42 4.43 -23.89 -18.09
CA LYS A 42 4.86 -25.01 -17.24
C LYS A 42 6.26 -24.84 -16.64
N SER A 43 7.10 -23.93 -17.15
CA SER A 43 8.55 -23.95 -16.87
C SER A 43 9.08 -22.70 -16.16
N THR A 44 8.50 -21.53 -16.40
CA THR A 44 8.94 -20.27 -15.80
C THR A 44 7.79 -19.58 -15.04
N PRO A 45 8.08 -18.92 -13.89
CA PRO A 45 7.13 -18.00 -13.30
C PRO A 45 6.78 -16.90 -14.32
N PHE A 46 5.50 -16.56 -14.44
CA PHE A 46 5.04 -15.53 -15.36
C PHE A 46 5.70 -14.18 -15.04
N ASP A 47 6.50 -13.64 -15.95
CA ASP A 47 7.14 -12.34 -15.77
C ASP A 47 6.09 -11.24 -15.90
N THR A 48 5.81 -10.60 -14.77
CA THR A 48 4.75 -9.59 -14.70
C THR A 48 5.23 -8.30 -15.38
N SER A 49 4.58 -7.94 -16.48
CA SER A 49 4.83 -6.64 -17.13
C SER A 49 4.42 -5.47 -16.23
N MET A 50 5.08 -4.32 -16.39
CA MET A 50 4.76 -3.11 -15.61
C MET A 50 3.32 -2.64 -15.84
N ALA A 51 2.80 -2.78 -17.06
CA ALA A 51 1.40 -2.48 -17.35
C ALA A 51 0.44 -3.41 -16.60
N LEU A 52 0.78 -4.69 -16.47
CA LEU A 52 0.00 -5.64 -15.69
C LEU A 52 0.03 -5.30 -14.19
N ILE A 53 1.18 -4.90 -13.63
CA ILE A 53 1.25 -4.42 -12.24
C ILE A 53 0.30 -3.24 -12.03
N ARG A 54 0.29 -2.28 -12.97
CA ARG A 54 -0.60 -1.12 -12.91
C ARG A 54 -2.08 -1.53 -12.91
N GLN A 55 -2.45 -2.51 -13.73
CA GLN A 55 -3.80 -3.07 -13.76
C GLN A 55 -4.15 -3.76 -12.43
N LEU A 56 -3.28 -4.66 -11.94
CA LEU A 56 -3.49 -5.38 -10.69
C LEU A 56 -3.64 -4.43 -9.49
N VAL A 57 -2.82 -3.38 -9.42
CA VAL A 57 -2.92 -2.35 -8.39
C VAL A 57 -4.27 -1.62 -8.46
N THR A 58 -4.74 -1.31 -9.67
CA THR A 58 -6.04 -0.64 -9.84
C THR A 58 -7.18 -1.54 -9.39
N GLU A 59 -7.16 -2.79 -9.80
CA GLU A 59 -8.24 -3.76 -9.55
C GLU A 59 -8.30 -4.21 -8.09
N TYR A 60 -7.15 -4.51 -7.48
CA TYR A 60 -7.08 -5.09 -6.14
C TYR A 60 -6.87 -4.08 -5.02
N ILE A 61 -6.33 -2.89 -5.30
CA ILE A 61 -6.08 -1.86 -4.26
C ILE A 61 -7.03 -0.69 -4.44
N ILE A 62 -7.05 -0.05 -5.62
CA ILE A 62 -7.79 1.21 -5.80
C ILE A 62 -9.30 0.98 -5.78
N PHE A 63 -9.83 -0.02 -6.50
CA PHE A 63 -11.27 -0.26 -6.53
C PHE A 63 -11.87 -0.68 -5.18
N PRO A 64 -11.27 -1.61 -4.41
CA PRO A 64 -11.84 -2.00 -3.12
C PRO A 64 -11.75 -0.90 -2.06
N LEU A 65 -10.77 0.02 -2.17
CA LEU A 65 -10.67 1.19 -1.30
C LEU A 65 -11.61 2.32 -1.72
N GLY A 66 -11.88 2.47 -3.01
CA GLY A 66 -12.76 3.52 -3.53
C GLY A 66 -14.26 3.18 -3.45
N SER A 67 -14.64 1.91 -3.42
CA SER A 67 -16.05 1.49 -3.37
C SER A 67 -16.29 0.24 -2.53
N GLU A 68 -17.14 0.38 -1.50
CA GLU A 68 -17.60 -0.74 -0.67
C GLU A 68 -18.35 -1.81 -1.46
N LEU A 69 -19.11 -1.43 -2.49
CA LEU A 69 -19.85 -2.37 -3.34
C LEU A 69 -18.91 -3.33 -4.06
N VAL A 70 -17.81 -2.78 -4.58
CA VAL A 70 -16.78 -3.56 -5.27
C VAL A 70 -16.08 -4.47 -4.27
N ARG A 71 -15.72 -3.94 -3.09
CA ARG A 71 -15.11 -4.71 -2.00
C ARG A 71 -15.95 -5.90 -1.56
N ASN A 72 -17.27 -5.75 -1.45
CA ASN A 72 -18.19 -6.83 -1.05
C ASN A 72 -18.37 -7.89 -2.13
N ARG A 73 -18.11 -7.56 -3.40
CA ARG A 73 -18.26 -8.46 -4.54
C ARG A 73 -17.01 -9.29 -4.80
N PHE A 74 -15.85 -8.83 -4.35
CA PHE A 74 -14.60 -9.57 -4.51
C PHE A 74 -14.59 -10.82 -3.61
N PRO A 75 -14.41 -12.02 -4.19
CA PRO A 75 -14.43 -13.28 -3.43
C PRO A 75 -13.19 -13.47 -2.56
N GLU A 76 -12.07 -12.84 -2.94
CA GLU A 76 -10.82 -12.87 -2.17
C GLU A 76 -10.66 -11.58 -1.38
N ASN A 77 -10.70 -11.69 -0.05
CA ASN A 77 -10.39 -10.57 0.84
C ASN A 77 -8.87 -10.42 0.95
N VAL A 78 -8.24 -9.88 -0.09
CA VAL A 78 -6.80 -9.62 -0.11
C VAL A 78 -6.49 -8.48 0.86
N ARG A 79 -5.74 -8.81 1.93
CA ARG A 79 -5.44 -7.86 3.03
C ARG A 79 -4.09 -7.18 2.90
N SER A 80 -3.17 -7.75 2.14
CA SER A 80 -1.79 -7.27 2.06
C SER A 80 -1.21 -7.45 0.67
N PHE A 81 -0.42 -6.46 0.26
CA PHE A 81 0.33 -6.45 -0.99
C PHE A 81 1.80 -6.19 -0.68
N LEU A 82 2.69 -6.91 -1.37
CA LEU A 82 4.13 -6.75 -1.23
C LEU A 82 4.74 -6.34 -2.57
N PHE A 83 5.26 -5.12 -2.65
CA PHE A 83 6.04 -4.65 -3.79
C PHE A 83 7.52 -4.97 -3.58
N TYR A 84 8.10 -5.82 -4.43
CA TYR A 84 9.50 -6.24 -4.35
C TYR A 84 10.27 -5.97 -5.65
N GLY A 85 11.59 -6.16 -5.63
CA GLY A 85 12.51 -6.02 -6.78
C GLY A 85 13.61 -4.97 -6.56
N PRO A 86 14.35 -4.59 -7.62
CA PRO A 86 15.48 -3.66 -7.54
C PRO A 86 15.11 -2.27 -6.99
N PRO A 87 16.07 -1.52 -6.42
CA PRO A 87 15.86 -0.12 -6.06
C PRO A 87 15.61 0.74 -7.31
N GLY A 88 14.81 1.78 -7.18
CA GLY A 88 14.53 2.72 -8.29
C GLY A 88 13.41 2.31 -9.25
N THR A 89 12.79 1.12 -9.11
CA THR A 89 11.70 0.67 -10.00
C THR A 89 10.32 1.24 -9.68
N GLY A 90 10.23 2.39 -9.01
CA GLY A 90 8.95 3.06 -8.73
C GLY A 90 8.05 2.42 -7.67
N LYS A 91 8.55 1.52 -6.81
CA LYS A 91 7.73 0.88 -5.74
C LYS A 91 7.06 1.91 -4.81
N SER A 92 7.84 2.89 -4.36
CA SER A 92 7.33 4.00 -3.54
C SER A 92 6.43 4.95 -4.33
N LEU A 93 6.60 5.05 -5.65
CA LEU A 93 5.73 5.84 -6.52
C LEU A 93 4.34 5.24 -6.61
N VAL A 94 4.25 3.92 -6.80
CA VAL A 94 2.96 3.19 -6.86
C VAL A 94 2.18 3.36 -5.56
N MET A 95 2.86 3.19 -4.42
CA MET A 95 2.23 3.38 -3.12
C MET A 95 1.73 4.82 -2.91
N ARG A 96 2.48 5.84 -3.35
CA ARG A 96 2.02 7.24 -3.33
C ARG A 96 0.84 7.49 -4.27
N ALA A 97 0.82 6.84 -5.43
CA ALA A 97 -0.28 6.92 -6.37
C ALA A 97 -1.56 6.32 -5.78
N CYS A 98 -1.49 5.13 -5.17
CA CYS A 98 -2.65 4.54 -4.49
C CYS A 98 -3.25 5.49 -3.46
N VAL A 99 -2.42 6.05 -2.57
CA VAL A 99 -2.85 7.00 -1.53
C VAL A 99 -3.52 8.25 -2.12
N ALA A 100 -3.00 8.76 -3.24
CA ALA A 100 -3.54 9.94 -3.90
C ALA A 100 -4.88 9.67 -4.60
N GLU A 101 -5.02 8.53 -5.28
CA GLU A 101 -6.23 8.14 -6.02
C GLU A 101 -7.38 7.79 -5.08
N THR A 102 -7.09 7.15 -3.94
CA THR A 102 -8.12 6.73 -2.96
C THR A 102 -8.33 7.73 -1.84
N ASN A 103 -7.55 8.81 -1.80
CA ASN A 103 -7.52 9.78 -0.70
C ASN A 103 -7.43 9.13 0.70
N SER A 104 -6.69 8.02 0.79
CA SER A 104 -6.60 7.22 2.00
C SER A 104 -5.54 7.75 2.98
N ILE A 105 -5.64 7.30 4.24
CA ILE A 105 -4.67 7.63 5.28
C ILE A 105 -3.46 6.69 5.15
N LEU A 106 -2.28 7.28 5.12
CA LEU A 106 -1.03 6.53 5.12
C LEU A 106 -0.40 6.47 6.52
N PHE A 107 -0.13 5.25 6.98
CA PHE A 107 0.66 4.98 8.18
C PHE A 107 2.09 4.55 7.78
N ASP A 108 3.10 5.36 8.11
CA ASP A 108 4.50 5.06 7.86
C ASP A 108 5.12 4.33 9.06
N LEU A 109 5.12 3.00 8.98
CA LEU A 109 5.73 2.08 9.95
C LEU A 109 7.19 1.73 9.61
N SER A 110 7.87 2.55 8.82
CA SER A 110 9.27 2.30 8.48
C SER A 110 10.15 2.27 9.73
N PRO A 111 11.13 1.36 9.84
CA PRO A 111 12.03 1.29 10.99
C PRO A 111 12.75 2.62 11.26
N ILE A 112 13.04 3.41 10.23
CA ILE A 112 13.67 4.73 10.38
C ILE A 112 12.76 5.75 11.07
N ASN A 113 11.44 5.61 10.92
CA ASN A 113 10.44 6.49 11.50
C ASN A 113 10.11 6.09 12.95
N ILE A 114 10.19 4.78 13.25
CA ILE A 114 9.88 4.21 14.57
C ILE A 114 11.09 4.30 15.51
N ARG A 115 12.30 4.02 15.00
CA ARG A 115 13.53 4.01 15.80
C ARG A 115 13.71 5.38 16.46
N LYS A 116 13.91 5.37 17.79
CA LYS A 116 14.08 6.51 18.72
C LYS A 116 12.80 7.17 19.26
N LYS A 117 11.63 7.02 18.63
CA LYS A 117 10.38 7.59 19.18
C LYS A 117 9.84 6.79 20.35
N TYR A 118 9.89 5.47 20.24
CA TYR A 118 9.41 4.55 21.25
C TYR A 118 10.60 3.76 21.79
N GLY A 119 11.40 4.37 22.66
CA GLY A 119 12.66 3.80 23.17
C GLY A 119 12.53 2.48 23.96
N SER A 120 11.32 1.94 24.12
CA SER A 120 11.03 0.65 24.78
C SER A 120 10.28 -0.28 23.84
N LYS A 121 10.63 -1.58 23.84
CA LYS A 121 9.90 -2.62 23.08
C LYS A 121 8.39 -2.61 23.36
N LYS A 122 8.00 -2.40 24.62
CA LYS A 122 6.58 -2.26 25.02
C LYS A 122 5.90 -1.03 24.42
N GLY A 123 6.65 0.05 24.20
CA GLY A 123 6.12 1.27 23.57
C GLY A 123 5.89 1.08 22.08
N GLU A 124 6.78 0.37 21.39
CA GLU A 124 6.63 0.03 19.96
C GLU A 124 5.39 -0.87 19.75
N GLU A 125 5.20 -1.89 20.59
CA GLU A 125 4.01 -2.76 20.54
C GLU A 125 2.71 -1.98 20.78
N GLN A 126 2.70 -1.07 21.77
CA GLN A 126 1.54 -0.21 22.05
C GLN A 126 1.21 0.73 20.89
N MET A 127 2.24 1.26 20.21
CA MET A 127 2.05 2.09 19.04
C MET A 127 1.44 1.28 17.88
N ILE A 128 1.95 0.08 17.60
CA ILE A 128 1.40 -0.79 16.55
C ILE A 128 -0.06 -1.14 16.86
N ALA A 129 -0.38 -1.47 18.12
CA ALA A 129 -1.75 -1.74 18.53
C ALA A 129 -2.65 -0.51 18.34
N SER A 130 -2.16 0.69 18.68
CA SER A 130 -2.89 1.95 18.49
C SER A 130 -3.14 2.25 17.02
N VAL A 131 -2.16 2.00 16.15
CA VAL A 131 -2.29 2.13 14.69
C VAL A 131 -3.33 1.16 14.16
N MET A 132 -3.33 -0.10 14.60
CA MET A 132 -4.31 -1.09 14.16
C MET A 132 -5.74 -0.74 14.59
N VAL A 133 -5.90 -0.22 15.82
CA VAL A 133 -7.21 0.25 16.32
C VAL A 133 -7.69 1.45 15.51
N ALA A 134 -6.83 2.44 15.26
CA ALA A 134 -7.17 3.59 14.44
C ALA A 134 -7.49 3.17 12.99
N ALA A 135 -6.65 2.34 12.38
CA ALA A 135 -6.83 1.89 10.99
C ALA A 135 -8.14 1.11 10.79
N LYS A 136 -8.61 0.38 11.79
CA LYS A 136 -9.90 -0.34 11.73
C LYS A 136 -11.11 0.61 11.72
N GLU A 137 -11.00 1.73 12.43
CA GLU A 137 -12.09 2.72 12.52
C GLU A 137 -12.20 3.55 11.23
N PHE A 138 -11.07 3.89 10.62
CA PHE A 138 -10.98 4.73 9.42
C PHE A 138 -10.83 3.91 8.11
N GLN A 139 -11.38 2.69 8.08
CA GLN A 139 -11.29 1.77 6.94
C GLN A 139 -12.39 1.97 5.89
#